data_AF-A0A960D496-F1
#
_entry.id   AF-A0A960D496-F1
#
_cell.length_a   1.000
_cell.length_b   1.000
_cell.length_c   1.000
_cell.angle_alpha   90.00
_cell.angle_beta   90.00
_cell.angle_gamma   90.00
#
_symmetry.space_group_name_H-M   'P 1'
#
loop_
_entity.id
_entity.type
_entity.pdbx_description
1 polymer ?
#
loop_
_entity_poly.entity_id
_entity_poly.type
_entity_poly.pdbx_seq_one_letter_code
_entity_poly.pdbx_strand_id
1 'polypeptide(L)' 'MTDNPASPPATEPRVRDLADIPAVEVITRAAVMLMSAAAEKLGLSDPDPAVAVHRDLDEARRLITALAGLVTASAEYLGP' A
#
# COMPACT_ATOMS: atom_id res chain seq x y z
N MET A 1 -36.47 25.66 -24.27
CA MET A 1 -36.05 24.25 -24.46
C MET A 1 -34.55 24.30 -24.77
N THR A 2 -33.71 24.30 -23.74
CA THR A 2 -32.24 24.22 -23.88
C THR A 2 -31.85 22.92 -23.20
N ASP A 3 -31.63 21.88 -24.01
CA ASP A 3 -31.18 20.59 -23.54
C ASP A 3 -29.76 20.74 -22.98
N ASN A 4 -29.62 20.51 -21.68
CA ASN A 4 -28.33 20.38 -21.01
C ASN A 4 -27.76 19.00 -21.38
N PRO A 5 -26.62 18.90 -22.09
CA PRO A 5 -26.05 17.61 -22.40
C PRO A 5 -25.60 16.97 -21.08
N ALA A 6 -26.11 15.77 -20.83
CA ALA A 6 -25.84 14.99 -19.64
C ALA A 6 -24.32 14.98 -19.33
N SER A 7 -23.99 15.40 -18.11
CA SER A 7 -22.66 15.16 -17.54
C SER A 7 -22.35 13.66 -17.63
N PRO A 8 -21.16 13.24 -18.11
CA PRO A 8 -20.80 11.83 -18.10
C PRO A 8 -20.89 11.31 -16.66
N PRO A 9 -21.35 10.06 -16.44
CA PRO A 9 -21.45 9.52 -15.09
C PRO A 9 -20.08 9.61 -14.44
N ALA A 10 -20.03 10.23 -13.25
CA ALA A 10 -18.85 10.26 -12.42
C ALA A 10 -18.30 8.83 -12.36
N THR A 11 -17.02 8.66 -12.69
CA THR A 11 -16.36 7.35 -12.68
C THR A 11 -16.44 6.80 -11.27
N GLU A 12 -17.42 5.94 -11.02
CA GLU A 12 -17.52 5.26 -9.72
C GLU A 12 -16.24 4.45 -9.52
N PRO A 13 -15.63 4.50 -8.33
CA PRO A 13 -14.44 3.71 -8.05
C PRO A 13 -14.75 2.25 -8.29
N ARG A 14 -14.03 1.63 -9.23
CA ARG A 14 -14.21 0.22 -9.59
C ARG A 14 -13.68 -0.66 -8.45
N VAL A 15 -14.52 -0.88 -7.45
CA VAL A 15 -14.29 -1.86 -6.39
C VAL A 15 -14.29 -3.25 -7.04
N ARG A 16 -13.18 -3.98 -6.90
CA ARG A 16 -13.08 -5.39 -7.34
C ARG A 16 -13.37 -6.30 -6.14
N ASP A 17 -14.09 -7.39 -6.36
CA ASP A 17 -14.26 -8.43 -5.36
C ASP A 17 -12.90 -9.07 -5.07
N LEU A 18 -12.58 -9.29 -3.79
CA LEU A 18 -11.34 -9.95 -3.39
C LEU A 18 -11.26 -11.38 -3.93
N ALA A 19 -12.41 -12.04 -4.15
CA ALA A 19 -12.47 -13.37 -4.74
C ALA A 19 -11.88 -13.43 -6.17
N ASP A 20 -11.91 -12.30 -6.89
CA ASP A 20 -11.43 -12.19 -8.27
C ASP A 20 -9.96 -11.74 -8.36
N ILE A 21 -9.31 -11.44 -7.22
CA ILE A 21 -7.94 -10.92 -7.20
C ILE A 21 -6.94 -12.06 -6.99
N PRO A 22 -5.93 -12.21 -7.89
CA PRO A 22 -4.89 -13.21 -7.70
C PRO A 22 -4.13 -13.02 -6.38
N ALA A 23 -3.79 -14.12 -5.70
CA ALA A 23 -3.06 -14.08 -4.44
C ALA A 23 -1.74 -13.29 -4.53
N VAL A 24 -1.00 -13.43 -5.65
CA VAL A 24 0.23 -12.67 -5.90
C VAL A 24 -0.01 -11.15 -5.91
N GLU A 25 -1.15 -10.69 -6.44
CA GLU A 25 -1.52 -9.27 -6.42
C GLU A 25 -1.83 -8.80 -4.99
N VAL A 26 -2.51 -9.62 -4.19
CA VAL A 26 -2.80 -9.30 -2.77
C VAL A 26 -1.51 -9.21 -1.96
N ILE A 27 -0.61 -10.19 -2.11
CA ILE A 27 0.67 -10.26 -1.40
C ILE A 27 1.55 -9.06 -1.75
N THR A 28 1.70 -8.75 -3.04
CA THR A 28 2.52 -7.61 -3.49
C THR A 28 1.96 -6.28 -3.01
N ARG A 29 0.63 -6.10 -2.99
CA ARG A 29 -0.01 -4.91 -2.41
C ARG A 29 0.22 -4.79 -0.92
N ALA A 30 0.10 -5.89 -0.18
CA ALA A 30 0.39 -5.92 1.26
C ALA A 30 1.86 -5.58 1.54
N ALA A 31 2.78 -6.11 0.74
CA ALA A 31 4.20 -5.82 0.85
C ALA A 31 4.50 -4.33 0.64
N VAL A 32 3.93 -3.72 -0.41
CA VAL A 32 4.04 -2.27 -0.65
C VAL A 32 3.46 -1.47 0.51
N MET A 33 2.28 -1.85 1.02
CA MET A 33 1.65 -1.17 2.15
C MET A 33 2.53 -1.20 3.41
N LEU A 34 3.10 -2.36 3.76
CA LEU A 34 4.00 -2.51 4.90
C LEU A 34 5.29 -1.70 4.71
N MET A 35 5.87 -1.74 3.51
CA MET A 35 7.08 -0.97 3.16
C MET A 35 6.85 0.53 3.26
N SER A 36 5.76 1.03 2.67
CA SER A 36 5.41 2.45 2.72
C SER A 36 5.11 2.91 4.14
N ALA A 37 4.35 2.13 4.91
CA ALA A 37 4.09 2.44 6.32
C ALA A 37 5.38 2.45 7.15
N ALA A 38 6.31 1.52 6.91
CA ALA A 38 7.61 1.52 7.57
C ALA A 38 8.44 2.75 7.21
N ALA A 39 8.44 3.18 5.94
CA ALA A 39 9.14 4.37 5.49
C ALA A 39 8.63 5.65 6.19
N GLU A 40 7.30 5.79 6.30
CA GLU A 40 6.67 6.87 7.07
C GLU A 40 7.14 6.86 8.54
N LYS A 41 7.13 5.69 9.19
CA LYS A 41 7.55 5.54 10.59
C LYS A 41 9.06 5.72 10.79
N LEU A 42 9.87 5.53 9.75
CA LEU A 42 11.29 5.88 9.78
C LEU A 42 11.54 7.38 9.56
N GLY A 43 10.51 8.15 9.20
CA GLY A 43 10.62 9.56 8.83
C GLY A 43 11.13 9.80 7.42
N LEU A 44 11.24 8.76 6.59
CA LEU A 44 11.85 8.85 5.25
C LEU A 44 11.00 9.60 4.23
N SER A 45 9.73 9.87 4.56
CA SER A 45 8.84 10.68 3.74
C SER A 45 8.97 12.19 3.97
N ASP A 46 9.70 12.60 5.01
CA ASP A 46 9.97 14.01 5.33
C ASP A 46 11.37 14.46 4.85
N PRO A 47 11.57 15.76 4.55
CA PRO A 47 12.89 16.29 4.15
C PRO A 47 13.98 16.12 5.22
N ASP A 48 13.60 16.15 6.50
CA ASP A 48 14.48 15.84 7.63
C ASP A 48 13.89 14.65 8.42
N PRO A 49 14.36 13.42 8.13
CA PRO A 49 13.89 12.22 8.81
C PRO A 49 14.11 12.21 10.31
N ALA A 50 15.06 13.01 10.83
CA ALA A 50 15.40 12.98 12.24
C ALA A 50 14.30 13.62 13.11
N VAL A 51 13.60 14.61 12.57
CA VAL A 51 12.57 15.42 13.24
C VAL A 51 11.17 15.22 12.66
N ALA A 52 11.01 14.23 11.77
CA ALA A 52 9.74 13.85 11.16
C ALA A 52 8.65 13.59 12.20
N VAL A 53 7.48 14.20 12.02
CA VAL A 53 6.34 14.13 12.98
C VAL A 53 5.86 12.70 13.18
N HIS A 54 5.95 11.87 12.13
CA HIS A 54 5.47 10.51 12.14
C HIS A 54 6.54 9.46 12.52
N ARG A 55 7.75 9.91 12.89
CA ARG A 55 8.86 9.03 13.24
C ARG A 55 8.57 8.23 14.51
N ASP A 56 8.58 6.91 14.37
CA ASP A 56 8.44 5.94 15.45
C ASP A 56 9.24 4.68 15.10
N LEU A 57 10.39 4.51 15.75
CA LEU A 57 11.31 3.41 15.45
C LEU A 57 10.81 2.04 15.91
N ASP A 58 9.95 2.02 16.93
CA ASP A 58 9.40 0.77 17.45
C ASP A 58 8.30 0.25 16.54
N GLU A 59 7.41 1.13 16.06
CA GLU A 59 6.43 0.81 15.03
C GLU A 59 7.10 0.43 13.70
N ALA A 60 8.13 1.18 13.27
CA ALA A 60 8.89 0.85 12.06
C ALA A 60 9.47 -0.58 12.13
N ARG A 61 10.04 -0.97 13.29
CA ARG A 61 10.58 -2.32 13.49
C ARG A 61 9.51 -3.40 13.29
N ARG A 62 8.32 -3.21 13.86
CA ARG A 62 7.21 -4.18 13.73
C ARG A 62 6.80 -4.37 12.27
N LEU A 63 6.65 -3.27 11.52
CA LEU A 63 6.29 -3.29 10.10
C LEU A 63 7.36 -3.97 9.25
N ILE A 64 8.64 -3.69 9.49
CA ILE A 64 9.76 -4.32 8.78
C ILE A 64 9.82 -5.82 9.08
N THR A 65 9.63 -6.24 10.34
CA THR A 65 9.59 -7.66 10.71
C THR A 65 8.42 -8.37 10.04
N ALA A 66 7.23 -7.77 10.00
CA ALA A 66 6.08 -8.32 9.30
C ALA A 66 6.34 -8.45 7.79
N LEU A 67 6.93 -7.43 7.16
CA LEU A 67 7.30 -7.45 5.74
C LEU A 67 8.31 -8.55 5.43
N ALA A 68 9.35 -8.69 6.26
CA ALA A 68 10.36 -9.74 6.10
C ALA A 68 9.74 -11.14 6.18
N GLY A 69 8.82 -11.35 7.12
CA GLY A 69 8.06 -12.59 7.25
C GLY A 69 7.19 -12.86 6.03
N LEU A 70 6.45 -11.86 5.56
CA LEU A 70 5.61 -11.95 4.36
C LEU A 70 6.45 -12.35 3.13
N VAL A 71 7.51 -11.60 2.83
CA VAL A 71 8.39 -11.82 1.66
C VAL A 71 9.05 -13.19 1.72
N THR A 72 9.54 -13.59 2.90
CA THR A 72 10.20 -14.89 3.09
C THR A 72 9.23 -16.04 2.88
N ALA A 73 8.03 -15.96 3.46
CA ALA A 73 7.00 -16.99 3.32
C ALA A 73 6.42 -17.03 1.90
N SER A 74 6.39 -15.89 1.20
CA SER A 74 5.79 -15.79 -0.13
C SER A 74 6.78 -15.95 -1.28
N ALA A 75 8.07 -16.19 -1.01
CA ALA A 75 9.14 -16.11 -2.01
C ALA A 75 8.87 -16.96 -3.27
N GLU A 76 8.36 -18.18 -3.11
CA GLU A 76 8.05 -19.08 -4.24
C GLU A 76 6.91 -18.59 -5.15
N TYR A 77 6.06 -17.66 -4.67
CA TYR A 77 4.88 -17.16 -5.38
C TYR A 77 5.11 -15.81 -6.06
N LEU A 78 6.21 -15.11 -5.76
CA LEU A 78 6.48 -13.76 -6.27
C LEU A 78 7.16 -13.73 -7.64
N GLY A 79 7.54 -14.90 -8.18
CA GLY A 79 8.28 -15.02 -9.43
C GLY A 79 9.80 -14.84 -9.25
N PRO A 80 10.61 -15.23 -10.24
CA PRO A 80 12.06 -15.07 -10.22
C PRO A 80 12.52 -13.61 -10.33
#